data_AF-A0A178X6D7-F1
#
_entry.id   AF-A0A178X6D7-F1
#
_cell.length_a   1.000
_cell.length_b   1.000
_cell.length_c   1.000
_cell.angle_alpha   90.00
_cell.angle_beta   90.00
_cell.angle_gamma   90.00
#
_symmetry.space_group_name_H-M   'P 1'
#
loop_
_entity.id
_entity.type
_entity.pdbx_description
1 polymer ?
#
loop_
_entity_poly.entity_id
_entity_poly.type
_entity_poly.pdbx_seq_one_letter_code
_entity_poly.pdbx_strand_id
1 'polypeptide(L)' 'MSTLHPAISTAVGPDVMLDVAGPHLPVVVRSADDGDLTTLAMPVKGTAG' A
#
# COMPACT_ATOMS: atom_id res chain seq x y z
N MET A 1 -10.59 11.85 2.21
CA MET A 1 -10.87 10.40 2.28
C MET A 1 -9.56 9.68 1.99
N SER A 2 -8.85 9.22 3.02
CA SER A 2 -7.51 8.62 2.89
C SER A 2 -7.65 7.09 2.89
N THR A 3 -7.39 6.45 1.74
CA THR A 3 -7.60 5.01 1.51
C THR A 3 -6.39 4.15 1.89
N LEU A 4 -5.28 4.76 2.29
CA LEU A 4 -4.01 4.08 2.58
C LEU A 4 -3.96 3.51 4.02
N HIS A 5 -4.60 4.18 4.97
CA HIS A 5 -4.64 3.74 6.37
C HIS A 5 -5.23 2.33 6.59
N PRO A 6 -6.41 1.97 6.02
CA PRO A 6 -6.92 0.61 6.18
C PRO A 6 -6.05 -0.45 5.51
N ALA A 7 -5.40 -0.14 4.37
CA ALA A 7 -4.51 -1.09 3.69
C ALA A 7 -3.24 -1.41 4.49
N ILE A 8 -2.70 -0.42 5.22
CA ILE A 8 -1.55 -0.63 6.13
C ILE A 8 -1.98 -1.33 7.42
N SER A 9 -3.16 -0.98 7.97
CA SER A 9 -3.61 -1.60 9.24
C SER A 9 -3.83 -3.10 9.13
N THR A 10 -4.05 -3.64 7.93
CA THR A 10 -4.12 -5.08 7.70
C THR A 10 -2.75 -5.71 7.46
N ALA A 11 -1.70 -4.92 7.15
CA ALA A 11 -0.37 -5.47 6.96
C ALA A 11 0.17 -5.99 8.30
N VAL A 12 0.36 -7.31 8.38
CA VAL A 12 0.82 -8.02 9.57
C VAL A 12 2.32 -7.74 9.73
N GLY A 13 2.69 -6.63 10.37
CA GLY A 13 4.08 -6.29 10.69
C GLY A 13 4.31 -4.78 10.88
N PRO A 14 5.33 -4.37 11.64
CA PRO A 14 5.75 -2.97 11.75
C PRO A 14 6.27 -2.40 10.42
N ASP A 15 6.87 -3.25 9.58
CA ASP A 15 7.53 -2.87 8.33
C ASP A 15 6.76 -3.38 7.10
N VAL A 16 6.67 -2.52 6.08
CA VAL A 16 5.93 -2.79 4.84
C VAL A 16 6.76 -2.53 3.60
N MET A 17 6.58 -3.35 2.57
CA MET A 17 7.12 -3.12 1.24
C MET A 17 6.03 -2.61 0.30
N LEU A 18 6.39 -1.62 -0.53
CA LEU A 18 5.56 -1.05 -1.57
C LEU A 18 6.18 -1.34 -2.94
N ASP A 19 5.44 -2.05 -3.78
CA ASP A 19 5.80 -2.26 -5.19
C ASP A 19 5.02 -1.29 -6.08
N VAL A 20 5.74 -0.35 -6.69
CA VAL A 20 5.17 0.76 -7.48
C VAL A 20 5.47 0.53 -8.96
N ALA A 21 4.50 0.02 -9.69
CA ALA A 21 4.63 -0.24 -11.12
C ALA A 21 4.49 1.03 -11.99
N GLY A 22 3.84 2.09 -11.48
CA GLY A 22 3.65 3.34 -12.20
C GLY A 22 2.62 4.26 -11.54
N PRO A 23 2.53 5.53 -11.98
CA PRO A 23 1.74 6.57 -11.31
C PRO A 23 0.22 6.37 -11.37
N HIS A 24 -0.26 5.49 -12.26
CA HIS A 24 -1.68 5.19 -12.46
C HIS A 24 -1.99 3.71 -12.35
N LEU A 25 -1.01 2.91 -11.91
CA LEU A 25 -1.15 1.47 -11.76
C LEU A 25 -1.34 1.12 -10.27
N PRO A 26 -2.00 0.00 -9.96
CA PRO A 26 -2.11 -0.47 -8.58
C PRO A 26 -0.73 -0.60 -7.93
N VAL A 27 -0.66 -0.25 -6.64
CA VAL A 27 0.51 -0.46 -5.79
C VAL A 27 0.26 -1.69 -4.94
N VAL A 28 1.23 -2.61 -4.93
CA VAL A 28 1.17 -3.78 -4.04
C VAL A 28 1.76 -3.40 -2.69
N VAL A 29 0.99 -3.63 -1.64
CA VAL A 29 1.43 -3.52 -0.24
C VAL A 29 1.59 -4.92 0.31
N ARG A 30 2.76 -5.24 0.85
CA ARG A 30 3.01 -6.51 1.55
C ARG A 30 3.78 -6.31 2.84
N SER A 31 3.63 -7.22 3.80
CA SER A 31 4.47 -7.22 4.99
C SER A 31 5.91 -7.55 4.63
N ALA A 32 6.86 -6.89 5.28
CA ALA A 32 8.28 -7.19 5.15
C ALA A 32 8.68 -8.44 5.95
N ASP A 33 7.91 -8.76 7.00
CA ASP A 33 8.21 -9.84 7.95
C ASP A 33 7.47 -11.13 7.62
N ASP A 34 6.23 -11.01 7.13
CA ASP A 34 5.35 -12.14 6.81
C ASP A 34 4.87 -12.04 5.36
N GLY A 35 5.55 -12.77 4.46
CA GLY A 35 5.39 -12.62 3.01
C GLY A 35 4.03 -13.05 2.44
N ASP A 36 3.14 -13.60 3.25
CA ASP A 36 1.85 -14.14 2.82
C ASP A 36 0.76 -13.06 2.69
N LEU A 37 0.95 -11.90 3.33
CA LEU A 37 -0.03 -10.82 3.27
C LEU A 37 0.25 -9.85 2.13
N THR A 38 -0.70 -9.77 1.19
CA THR A 38 -0.69 -8.83 0.06
C THR A 38 -2.02 -8.10 -0.08
N THR A 39 -1.98 -6.79 -0.27
CA THR A 39 -3.15 -5.93 -0.56
C THR A 39 -2.82 -4.95 -1.68
N LEU A 40 -3.84 -4.57 -2.45
CA LEU A 40 -3.70 -3.61 -3.55
C LEU A 40 -4.26 -2.25 -3.15
N ALA A 41 -3.50 -1.19 -3.42
CA ALA A 41 -3.93 0.19 -3.25
C ALA A 41 -3.86 0.94 -4.59
N MET A 42 -4.94 1.65 -4.95
CA MET A 42 -4.95 2.50 -6.13
C MET A 42 -4.36 3.88 -5.81
N PRO A 43 -3.39 4.38 -6.59
CA PRO A 43 -2.95 5.77 -6.51
C PRO A 43 -4.11 6.72 -6.79
N VAL A 44 -4.33 7.66 -5.89
CA VAL A 44 -5.22 8.81 -6.12
C VAL A 44 -4.37 10.02 -6.46
N LYS A 45 -4.91 10.95 -7.26
CA LYS A 45 -4.23 12.23 -7.53
C LYS A 45 -3.91 12.89 -6.18
N GLY A 46 -2.63 13.12 -5.92
CA GLY A 46 -2.20 13.86 -4.74
C GLY A 46 -2.83 15.24 -4.77
N THR A 47 -3.57 15.59 -3.73
CA THR A 47 -3.85 17.00 -3.43
C THR A 47 -2.53 17.57 -2.94
N ALA A 48 -1.76 18.15 -3.86
CA ALA A 48 -0.64 19.01 -3.47
C ALA A 48 -1.25 20.17 -2.69
N GLY A 49 -0.93 20.25 -1.39
CA GLY A 49 -1.25 21.40 -0.54
C GLY A 49 -0.47 22.64 -0.95
#